data_AF-A0A2M9DYG0-F1
#
_entry.id   AF-A0A2M9DYG0-F1
#
_cell.length_a   1.000
_cell.length_b   1.000
_cell.length_c   1.000
_cell.angle_alpha   90.00
_cell.angle_beta   90.00
_cell.angle_gamma   90.00
#
_symmetry.space_group_name_H-M   'P 1'
#
loop_
_entity.id
_entity.type
_entity.pdbx_description
1 polymer ?
#
loop_
_entity_poly.entity_id
_entity_poly.type
_entity_poly.pdbx_seq_one_letter_code
_entity_poly.pdbx_strand_id
1 'polypeptide(L)'
;MALIATLLLAGCGLDNRQPTAQHGPLERATIVGSAETPDPVLARVRELEKQGVVQDVVVLESFPVQIRLLAPKAVIDELNRMPREGALR
;
A
#
# COMPACT_ATOMS: atom_id res chain seq x y z
N MET A 1 -47.98 -34.39 18.45
CA MET A 1 -47.95 -32.95 18.78
C MET A 1 -46.71 -32.36 18.16
N ALA A 2 -46.92 -31.61 17.08
CA ALA A 2 -45.91 -30.88 16.34
C ALA A 2 -45.54 -29.57 17.05
N LEU A 3 -44.30 -29.11 16.88
CA LEU A 3 -43.91 -27.71 16.65
C LEU A 3 -42.43 -27.75 16.18
N ILE A 4 -42.15 -27.59 14.87
CA ILE A 4 -41.87 -26.32 14.16
C ILE A 4 -40.64 -25.62 14.77
N ALA A 5 -39.63 -25.12 14.06
CA ALA A 5 -39.09 -25.21 12.70
C ALA A 5 -37.95 -24.16 12.70
N THR A 6 -36.90 -24.37 11.89
CA THR A 6 -36.10 -23.29 11.23
C THR A 6 -35.34 -22.31 12.16
N LEU A 7 -34.25 -21.62 11.83
CA LEU A 7 -33.63 -21.17 10.58
C LEU A 7 -32.10 -21.08 10.77
N LEU A 8 -31.38 -21.43 9.70
CA LEU A 8 -30.18 -20.76 9.18
C LEU A 8 -29.33 -19.90 10.13
N LEU A 9 -28.20 -20.44 10.58
CA LEU A 9 -26.99 -19.64 10.81
C LEU A 9 -26.31 -19.38 9.47
N ALA A 10 -26.97 -18.61 8.60
CA ALA A 10 -26.32 -17.91 7.50
C ALA A 10 -25.63 -16.68 8.09
N GLY A 11 -24.47 -16.89 8.70
CA GLY A 11 -23.58 -15.84 9.17
C GLY A 11 -22.37 -15.68 8.25
N CYS A 12 -22.58 -15.69 6.92
CA CYS A 12 -21.57 -15.18 5.98
C CYS A 12 -21.54 -13.66 6.08
N GLY A 13 -21.00 -13.15 7.18
CA GLY A 13 -20.49 -11.79 7.27
C GLY A 13 -19.08 -11.72 6.68
N LEU A 14 -18.87 -12.21 5.45
CA LEU A 14 -17.81 -11.65 4.62
C LEU A 14 -18.31 -10.25 4.27
N ASP A 15 -18.07 -9.28 5.17
CA ASP A 15 -18.05 -7.88 4.79
C ASP A 15 -16.87 -7.74 3.83
N ASN A 16 -17.13 -8.08 2.58
CA ASN A 16 -16.21 -7.97 1.47
C ASN A 16 -16.16 -6.50 1.02
N ARG A 17 -16.07 -5.56 1.97
CA ARG A 17 -15.30 -4.35 1.72
C ARG A 17 -13.83 -4.75 1.79
N GLN A 18 -13.44 -5.54 0.79
CA GLN A 18 -12.10 -5.42 0.26
C GLN A 18 -11.98 -3.93 -0.07
N PRO A 19 -11.07 -3.18 0.60
CA PRO A 19 -10.76 -1.85 0.13
C PRO A 19 -10.37 -2.09 -1.31
N THR A 20 -11.16 -1.59 -2.26
CA THR A 20 -10.72 -1.41 -3.62
C THR A 20 -9.65 -0.34 -3.54
N ALA A 21 -8.49 -0.69 -2.96
CA ALA A 21 -7.28 0.07 -3.05
C ALA A 21 -6.89 -0.04 -4.52
N GLN A 22 -7.51 0.84 -5.31
CA GLN A 22 -6.96 1.36 -6.55
C GLN A 22 -6.61 0.26 -7.55
N HIS A 23 -7.63 -0.42 -8.11
CA HIS A 23 -7.48 -1.33 -9.27
C HIS A 23 -7.11 -0.60 -10.58
N GLY A 24 -6.33 0.48 -10.50
CA GLY A 24 -5.75 1.13 -11.66
C GLY A 24 -4.61 0.28 -12.23
N PRO A 25 -4.25 0.47 -13.51
CA PRO A 25 -3.10 -0.19 -14.08
C PRO A 25 -1.85 0.09 -13.23
N LEU A 26 -1.04 -0.94 -13.02
CA LEU A 26 0.23 -0.81 -12.32
C LEU A 26 1.24 -0.13 -13.22
N GLU A 27 1.83 0.95 -12.73
CA GLU A 27 2.87 1.71 -13.41
C GLU A 27 4.19 1.53 -12.68
N ARG A 28 5.28 1.48 -13.46
CA ARG A 28 6.63 1.46 -12.90
C ARG A 28 7.07 2.86 -12.55
N ALA A 29 7.53 3.06 -11.33
CA ALA A 29 8.04 4.34 -10.85
C ALA A 29 9.31 4.17 -10.02
N THR A 30 10.07 5.27 -9.91
CA THR A 30 11.13 5.44 -8.92
C THR A 30 10.68 6.51 -7.93
N ILE A 31 10.60 6.14 -6.67
CA ILE A 31 10.27 7.02 -5.55
C ILE A 31 11.57 7.34 -4.80
N VAL A 32 11.84 8.63 -4.59
CA VAL A 32 12.93 9.07 -3.71
C VAL A 32 12.42 9.05 -2.27
N GLY A 33 13.18 8.45 -1.36
CA GLY A 33 12.90 8.42 0.08
C GLY A 33 13.14 9.76 0.78
N SER A 34 12.86 9.83 2.09
CA SER A 34 13.30 10.91 2.96
C SER A 34 14.75 10.67 3.40
N ALA A 35 15.46 11.73 3.79
CA ALA A 35 16.79 11.61 4.40
C ALA A 35 16.72 11.43 5.93
N GLU A 36 15.52 11.46 6.49
CA GLU A 36 15.26 11.19 7.90
C GLU A 36 15.54 9.73 8.28
N THR A 37 15.77 9.48 9.57
CA THR A 37 15.95 8.13 10.12
C THR A 37 14.97 7.93 11.28
N PRO A 38 14.02 6.98 11.20
CA PRO A 38 13.75 6.10 10.05
C PRO A 38 13.09 6.85 8.87
N ASP A 39 13.33 6.42 7.62
CA ASP A 39 12.72 7.04 6.44
C ASP A 39 11.19 6.78 6.40
N PRO A 40 10.33 7.82 6.58
CA PRO A 40 8.88 7.66 6.54
C PRO A 40 8.35 7.17 5.18
N VAL A 41 9.00 7.55 4.07
CA VAL A 41 8.59 7.13 2.72
C VAL A 41 8.85 5.64 2.54
N LEU A 42 10.03 5.17 2.92
CA LEU A 42 10.36 3.74 2.89
C LEU A 42 9.42 2.94 3.80
N ALA A 43 9.08 3.45 4.98
CA ALA A 43 8.13 2.80 5.88
C ALA A 43 6.74 2.65 5.22
N ARG A 44 6.25 3.70 4.54
CA ARG A 44 4.98 3.66 3.82
C ARG A 44 4.98 2.68 2.65
N VAL A 45 6.07 2.65 1.87
CA VAL A 45 6.21 1.67 0.77
C VAL A 45 6.13 0.24 1.29
N ARG A 46 6.86 -0.08 2.38
CA ARG A 46 6.82 -1.43 2.97
C ARG A 46 5.43 -1.82 3.47
N GLU A 47 4.66 -0.88 3.99
CA GLU A 47 3.29 -1.15 4.40
C GLU A 47 2.39 -1.46 3.19
N LEU A 48 2.49 -0.66 2.13
CA LEU A 48 1.72 -0.88 0.90
C LEU A 48 2.11 -2.17 0.17
N GLU A 49 3.37 -2.58 0.27
CA GLU A 49 3.86 -3.87 -0.22
C GLU A 49 3.22 -5.04 0.55
N LYS A 50 3.17 -4.98 1.89
CA LYS A 50 2.48 -5.99 2.71
C LYS A 50 1.00 -6.10 2.38
N GLN A 51 0.38 -4.99 1.98
CA GLN A 51 -1.02 -4.93 1.56
C GLN A 51 -1.24 -5.39 0.10
N GLY A 52 -0.17 -5.69 -0.65
CA GLY A 52 -0.24 -6.09 -2.07
C GLY A 52 -0.58 -4.94 -3.03
N VAL A 53 -0.62 -3.70 -2.53
CA VAL A 53 -0.92 -2.50 -3.33
C VAL A 53 0.29 -2.09 -4.18
N VAL A 54 1.49 -2.30 -3.64
CA VAL A 54 2.77 -2.07 -4.31
C VAL A 54 3.46 -3.42 -4.54
N GLN A 55 4.08 -3.59 -5.71
CA GLN A 55 4.77 -4.82 -6.12
C GLN A 55 6.16 -4.50 -6.68
N ASP A 56 7.00 -5.53 -6.82
CA ASP A 56 8.37 -5.43 -7.37
C ASP A 56 9.22 -4.32 -6.72
N VAL A 57 9.18 -4.22 -5.39
CA VAL A 57 9.92 -3.19 -4.64
C VAL A 57 11.41 -3.52 -4.64
N VAL A 58 12.21 -2.61 -5.19
CA VAL A 58 13.68 -2.67 -5.16
C VAL A 58 14.20 -1.38 -4.53
N VAL A 59 14.87 -1.52 -3.38
CA VAL A 59 15.53 -0.42 -2.69
C VAL A 59 16.99 -0.35 -3.15
N LEU A 60 17.41 0.82 -3.63
CA LEU A 60 18.77 1.07 -4.08
C LEU A 60 19.57 1.75 -2.95
N GLU A 61 20.78 1.25 -2.72
CA GLU A 61 21.73 1.82 -1.75
C GLU A 61 22.19 3.20 -2.21
N SER A 62 21.49 4.24 -1.73
CA SER A 62 21.68 5.65 -2.07
C SER A 62 21.18 6.53 -0.92
N PHE A 63 21.55 7.81 -0.88
CA PHE A 63 21.11 8.75 0.15
C PHE A 63 20.62 10.08 -0.47
N PRO A 64 19.33 10.43 -0.34
CA PRO A 64 18.23 9.60 0.17
C PRO A 64 18.06 8.31 -0.66
N VAL A 65 17.43 7.29 -0.07
CA VAL A 65 17.24 6.00 -0.76
C VAL A 65 16.37 6.19 -2.01
N GLN A 66 16.67 5.45 -3.07
CA GLN A 66 15.81 5.36 -4.24
C GLN A 66 15.08 4.02 -4.24
N ILE A 67 13.78 4.06 -4.50
CA ILE A 67 12.90 2.90 -4.40
C ILE A 67 12.19 2.72 -5.73
N ARG A 68 12.50 1.64 -6.45
CA ARG A 68 11.81 1.27 -7.69
C ARG A 68 10.65 0.34 -7.35
N LEU A 69 9.48 0.56 -7.93
CA LEU A 69 8.28 -0.22 -7.60
C LEU A 69 7.25 -0.20 -8.75
N LEU A 70 6.27 -1.11 -8.66
CA LEU A 70 5.04 -1.10 -9.44
C LEU A 70 3.86 -0.74 -8.54
N ALA A 71 3.07 0.26 -8.91
CA ALA A 71 1.89 0.65 -8.15
C ALA A 71 0.86 1.40 -9.01
N PRO A 72 -0.40 1.51 -8.56
CA PRO A 72 -1.37 2.38 -9.19
C PRO A 72 -0.90 3.84 -9.16
N LYS A 73 -1.21 4.61 -10.21
CA LYS A 73 -0.81 6.02 -10.32
C LYS A 73 -1.13 6.87 -9.09
N ALA A 74 -2.31 6.68 -8.50
CA ALA A 74 -2.70 7.45 -7.32
C ALA A 74 -1.85 7.15 -6.07
N VAL A 75 -1.33 5.92 -5.94
CA VAL A 75 -0.35 5.56 -4.90
C VAL A 75 1.01 6.20 -5.19
N ILE A 76 1.47 6.18 -6.44
CA ILE A 76 2.71 6.85 -6.84
C ILE A 76 2.64 8.35 -6.51
N ASP A 77 1.53 8.99 -6.86
CA ASP A 77 1.32 10.40 -6.58
C ASP A 77 1.20 10.68 -5.07
N GLU A 78 0.59 9.77 -4.27
CA GLU A 78 0.59 9.83 -2.80
C GLU A 78 2.03 9.80 -2.24
N LEU A 79 2.82 8.81 -2.64
CA LEU A 79 4.20 8.64 -2.20
C LEU A 79 5.08 9.84 -2.57
N ASN A 80 4.88 10.41 -3.77
CA ASN A 80 5.59 11.61 -4.23
C ASN A 80 5.19 12.88 -3.46
N ARG A 81 4.00 12.92 -2.86
CA ARG A 81 3.54 14.04 -2.04
C ARG A 81 4.02 13.99 -0.59
N MET A 82 4.56 12.86 -0.12
CA MET A 82 5.12 12.78 1.25
C MET A 82 6.29 13.76 1.44
N PRO A 83 6.51 14.30 2.65
CA PRO A 83 7.66 15.17 2.93
C PRO A 83 9.00 14.50 2.58
N ARG A 84 9.95 15.30 2.08
CA ARG A 84 11.33 14.88 1.74
C ARG A 84 12.33 15.61 2.63
N GLU A 85 12.13 15.53 3.94
CA GLU A 85 12.95 16.27 4.89
C GLU A 85 14.38 15.70 4.95
N GLY A 86 15.33 16.55 5.35
CA GLY A 86 16.74 16.19 5.48
C GLY A 86 17.49 16.00 4.14
N ALA A 87 16.83 16.01 2.99
CA ALA A 87 17.51 16.01 1.70
C ALA A 87 18.22 17.37 1.51
N LEU A 88 19.56 17.37 1.54
CA LEU A 88 20.35 18.55 1.24
C LEU A 88 20.03 19.00 -0.19
N ARG A 89 19.58 20.25 -0.33
CA ARG A 89 19.30 20.89 -1.61
C ARG A 89 20.57 21.16 -2.41
#